data_AF-A0A1B1AKT5-F1
#
_entry.id   AF-A0A1B1AKT5-F1
#
_cell.length_a   1.000
_cell.length_b   1.000
_cell.length_c   1.000
_cell.angle_alpha   90.00
_cell.angle_beta   90.00
_cell.angle_gamma   90.00
#
_symmetry.space_group_name_H-M   'P 1'
#
loop_
_entity.id
_entity.type
_entity.pdbx_description
1 polymer ?
#
loop_
_entity_poly.entity_id
_entity_poly.type
_entity_poly.pdbx_seq_one_letter_code
_entity_poly.pdbx_strand_id
1 'polypeptide(L)' 'MSDRLDLVTRLEQKIAQRARLDERVRQESAAEPNAAEDPAALKELDDDLDRLRHQISVLDVEIAELEREIADGA' A
#
# COMPACT_ATOMS: atom_id res chain seq x y z
N MET A 1 24.79 -13.24 8.87
CA MET A 1 24.65 -13.00 7.41
C MET A 1 23.29 -13.39 6.87
N SER A 2 22.55 -14.35 7.47
CA SER A 2 21.17 -14.68 7.04
C SER A 2 20.17 -13.58 7.38
N ASP A 3 20.24 -13.01 8.58
CA ASP A 3 19.21 -12.10 9.11
C ASP A 3 19.03 -10.84 8.27
N ARG A 4 20.14 -10.21 7.84
CA ARG A 4 20.09 -9.04 6.95
C ARG A 4 19.49 -9.35 5.57
N LEU A 5 19.78 -10.52 5.00
CA LEU A 5 19.22 -10.92 3.70
C LEU A 5 17.71 -11.16 3.82
N ASP A 6 17.28 -11.77 4.92
CA ASP A 6 15.86 -12.00 5.22
C ASP A 6 15.10 -10.67 5.40
N LEU A 7 15.71 -9.69 6.10
CA LEU A 7 15.13 -8.35 6.25
C LEU A 7 15.02 -7.60 4.92
N VAL A 8 16.07 -7.63 4.09
CA VAL A 8 16.03 -7.01 2.74
C VAL A 8 14.95 -7.66 1.88
N THR A 9 14.82 -8.99 1.93
CA THR A 9 13.78 -9.70 1.18
C THR A 9 12.37 -9.29 1.64
N ARG A 10 12.16 -9.14 2.94
CA ARG A 10 10.88 -8.64 3.50
C ARG A 10 10.60 -7.20 3.08
N LEU A 11 11.62 -6.34 3.09
CA LEU A 11 11.51 -4.95 2.66
C LEU A 11 11.08 -4.88 1.18
N GLU A 12 11.75 -5.63 0.31
CA GLU A 12 11.41 -5.71 -1.12
C GLU A 12 9.96 -6.20 -1.34
N GLN A 13 9.53 -7.20 -0.58
CA GLN A 13 8.15 -7.70 -0.64
C GLN A 13 7.13 -6.62 -0.24
N LYS A 14 7.40 -5.86 0.82
CA LYS A 14 6.51 -4.78 1.27
C LYS A 14 6.48 -3.62 0.27
N ILE A 15 7.62 -3.22 -0.28
CA ILE A 15 7.68 -2.21 -1.35
C ILE A 15 6.86 -2.64 -2.57
N ALA A 16 7.01 -3.91 -2.99
CA ALA A 16 6.22 -4.45 -4.10
C ALA A 16 4.72 -4.48 -3.77
N GLN A 17 4.34 -4.79 -2.54
CA GLN A 17 2.95 -4.75 -2.09
C GLN A 17 2.39 -3.33 -2.11
N ARG A 18 3.13 -2.34 -1.59
CA ARG A 18 2.76 -0.92 -1.60
C ARG A 18 2.56 -0.41 -3.02
N ALA A 19 3.45 -0.74 -3.95
CA ALA A 19 3.31 -0.37 -5.35
C ALA A 19 2.04 -0.95 -6.01
N ARG A 20 1.65 -2.18 -5.64
CA ARG A 20 0.39 -2.79 -6.12
C ARG A 20 -0.84 -2.08 -5.56
N LEU A 21 -0.82 -1.67 -4.30
CA LEU A 21 -1.92 -0.89 -3.71
C LEU A 21 -2.03 0.50 -4.35
N ASP A 22 -0.91 1.18 -4.61
CA ASP A 22 -0.91 2.47 -5.33
C ASP A 22 -1.50 2.35 -6.74
N GLU A 23 -1.17 1.27 -7.45
CA GLU A 23 -1.78 0.99 -8.76
C GLU A 23 -3.29 0.75 -8.63
N ARG A 24 -3.72 0.00 -7.61
CA ARG A 24 -5.14 -0.24 -7.36
C ARG A 24 -5.90 1.04 -7.01
N VAL A 25 -5.34 1.92 -6.18
CA VAL A 25 -5.92 3.24 -5.90
C VAL A 25 -6.09 4.03 -7.18
N ARG A 26 -5.08 4.06 -8.07
CA ARG A 26 -5.18 4.75 -9.36
C ARG A 26 -6.28 4.16 -10.26
N GLN A 27 -6.44 2.84 -10.26
CA GLN A 27 -7.49 2.17 -11.03
C GLN A 27 -8.88 2.47 -10.47
N GLU A 28 -9.07 2.42 -9.15
CA GLU A 28 -10.35 2.72 -8.50
C GLU A 28 -10.71 4.21 -8.64
N SER A 29 -9.77 5.13 -8.48
CA SER A 29 -10.01 6.56 -8.76
C SER A 29 -10.35 6.83 -10.24
N ALA A 30 -9.80 6.05 -11.17
CA ALA A 30 -10.18 6.16 -12.58
C ALA A 30 -11.58 5.60 -12.89
N ALA A 31 -12.13 4.76 -12.00
CA ALA A 31 -13.48 4.22 -12.11
C ALA A 31 -14.56 5.13 -11.49
N GLU A 32 -14.17 6.09 -10.66
CA GLU A 32 -15.03 7.13 -10.06
C GLU A 32 -16.00 7.81 -11.05
N PRO A 33 -15.59 8.25 -12.26
CA PRO A 33 -16.52 8.84 -13.23
C PRO A 33 -17.60 7.86 -13.74
N ASN A 34 -17.35 6.55 -13.71
CA ASN A 34 -18.36 5.54 -14.09
C ASN A 34 -19.34 5.25 -12.94
N ALA A 35 -18.90 5.42 -11.69
CA ALA A 35 -19.72 5.25 -10.49
C ALA A 35 -20.59 6.48 -10.18
N ALA A 36 -20.29 7.64 -10.77
CA ALA A 36 -20.97 8.92 -10.51
C ALA A 36 -22.47 8.93 -10.85
N GLU A 37 -22.97 7.96 -11.61
CA GLU A 37 -24.39 7.81 -11.93
C GLU A 37 -25.20 7.15 -10.79
N ASP A 38 -24.54 6.49 -9.82
CA ASP A 38 -25.16 5.86 -8.66
C ASP A 38 -24.50 6.34 -7.35
N PRO A 39 -25.19 7.13 -6.52
CA PRO A 39 -24.66 7.60 -5.23
C PRO A 39 -24.23 6.48 -4.28
N ALA A 40 -24.85 5.29 -4.36
CA ALA A 40 -24.44 4.16 -3.53
C ALA A 40 -23.11 3.57 -4.01
N ALA A 41 -22.93 3.43 -5.32
CA ALA A 41 -21.69 2.97 -5.94
C ALA A 41 -20.54 3.95 -5.70
N LEU A 42 -20.81 5.27 -5.76
CA LEU A 42 -19.82 6.30 -5.44
C LEU A 42 -19.34 6.18 -3.99
N LYS A 43 -20.28 6.00 -3.04
CA LYS A 43 -19.93 5.83 -1.63
C LYS A 43 -19.12 4.56 -1.37
N GLU A 44 -19.47 3.45 -2.01
CA GLU A 44 -18.70 2.21 -1.91
C GLU A 44 -17.27 2.38 -2.44
N LEU A 45 -17.12 3.09 -3.55
CA LEU A 45 -15.81 3.41 -4.13
C LEU A 45 -14.98 4.33 -3.21
N ASP A 46 -15.60 5.33 -2.58
CA ASP A 46 -14.93 6.18 -1.58
C ASP A 46 -14.46 5.37 -0.36
N ASP A 47 -15.34 4.51 0.18
CA ASP A 47 -15.01 3.65 1.32
C ASP A 47 -13.86 2.68 0.99
N ASP A 48 -13.82 2.14 -0.23
CA ASP A 48 -12.73 1.26 -0.68
C ASP A 48 -11.41 2.01 -0.90
N LEU A 49 -11.46 3.20 -1.50
CA LEU A 49 -10.29 4.08 -1.64
C LEU A 49 -9.69 4.46 -0.28
N ASP A 50 -10.53 4.76 0.72
CA ASP A 50 -10.08 5.07 2.06
C ASP A 50 -9.43 3.87 2.76
N ARG A 51 -9.97 2.66 2.55
CA ARG A 51 -9.32 1.41 3.04
C ARG A 51 -7.97 1.19 2.38
N LEU A 52 -7.86 1.38 1.07
CA LEU A 52 -6.59 1.22 0.35
C LEU A 52 -5.55 2.23 0.82
N ARG A 53 -5.94 3.50 1.00
CA ARG A 53 -5.08 4.55 1.55
C ARG A 53 -4.60 4.20 2.96
N HIS A 54 -5.48 3.66 3.80
CA HIS A 54 -5.09 3.20 5.12
C HIS A 54 -4.07 2.05 5.06
N GLN A 55 -4.28 1.06 4.20
CA GLN A 55 -3.33 -0.05 4.01
C GLN A 55 -1.96 0.44 3.52
N ILE A 56 -1.93 1.42 2.62
CA ILE A 56 -0.69 2.05 2.14
C ILE A 56 0.03 2.74 3.31
N SER A 57 -0.69 3.52 4.13
CA SER A 57 -0.10 4.18 5.29
C SER A 57 0.51 3.21 6.30
N VAL A 58 -0.11 2.05 6.52
CA VAL A 58 0.46 0.99 7.37
C VAL A 58 1.72 0.42 6.75
N LEU A 59 1.70 0.10 5.46
CA LEU A 59 2.89 -0.41 4.75
C LEU A 59 4.04 0.58 4.77
N ASP A 60 3.77 1.89 4.61
CA ASP A 60 4.81 2.92 4.65
C ASP A 60 5.52 2.95 6.03
N VAL A 61 4.77 2.75 7.13
CA VAL A 61 5.35 2.63 8.48
C VAL A 61 6.21 1.37 8.60
N GLU A 62 5.68 0.21 8.18
CA GLU A 62 6.42 -1.06 8.24
C GLU A 62 7.68 -1.05 7.36
N ILE A 63 7.64 -0.38 6.22
CA ILE A 63 8.79 -0.18 5.33
C ILE A 63 9.85 0.67 6.04
N ALA A 64 9.46 1.80 6.62
CA ALA A 64 10.38 2.68 7.34
C ALA A 64 11.04 2.00 8.55
N GLU A 65 10.29 1.15 9.26
CA GLU A 65 10.82 0.34 10.36
C GLU A 65 11.85 -0.69 9.87
N LEU A 66 11.58 -1.40 8.77
CA LEU A 66 12.53 -2.34 8.18
C LEU A 66 13.78 -1.63 7.63
N GLU A 67 13.63 -0.50 6.97
CA GLU A 67 14.76 0.31 6.48
C GLU A 67 15.66 0.73 7.64
N ARG A 68 15.07 1.14 8.77
CA ARG A 68 15.81 1.47 9.98
C ARG A 68 16.53 0.26 10.57
N GLU A 69 15.86 -0.88 10.69
CA GLU A 69 16.46 -2.12 11.23
C GLU A 69 17.67 -2.58 10.37
N ILE A 70 17.56 -2.48 9.05
CA ILE A 70 18.65 -2.79 8.13
C ILE A 70 19.81 -1.79 8.27
N ALA A 71 19.50 -0.50 8.46
CA ALA A 71 20.51 0.55 8.63
C ALA A 71 21.24 0.46 9.98
N ASP A 72 20.52 0.10 11.04
CA ASP A 72 21.05 -0.03 12.42
C ASP A 72 21.92 -1.29 12.61
N GLY A 73 22.01 -2.16 11.60
CA GLY A 73 23.07 -3.17 11.49
C GLY A 73 22.69 -4.59 11.88
N ALA A 74 21.49 -5.04 11.47
CA ALA A 74 21.14 -6.46 11.45
C ALA A 74 22.17 -7.36 10.71
#